data_AF-A0A352FGD9-F1
#
_entry.id   AF-A0A352FGD9-F1
#
_cell.length_a   1.000
_cell.length_b   1.000
_cell.length_c   1.000
_cell.angle_alpha   90.00
_cell.angle_beta   90.00
_cell.angle_gamma   90.00
#
_symmetry.space_group_name_H-M   'P 1'
#
loop_
_entity.id
_entity.type
_entity.pdbx_description
1 polymer ?
#
loop_
_entity_poly.entity_id
_entity_poly.type
_entity_poly.pdbx_seq_one_letter_code
_entity_poly.pdbx_strand_id
1 'polypeptide(L)'
;MPHSEDSAPTSPVLGRDQYGNVDYDSLPEVIQWFLDYDERVAIVKHPRVEELFQWKQEQSRSAGEDVFNFNRAEDRLAIGILQSIAHNPTEPELHAWISQLLNTLEQASKTTEQITTSYQLNISNAQSVVAESTKIPATRTREGFLIDCWLESLCTAEVRVLGWLYQEFYGRPFHPENF
;
A
#
# COMPACT_ATOMS: atom_id res chain seq x y z
N MET A 1 30.81 -12.15 -27.89
CA MET A 1 29.49 -11.52 -27.73
C MET A 1 29.28 -11.34 -26.24
N PRO A 2 29.54 -10.17 -25.66
CA PRO A 2 29.20 -9.93 -24.27
C PRO A 2 27.68 -9.74 -24.20
N HIS A 3 27.02 -10.52 -23.35
CA HIS A 3 25.66 -10.23 -22.92
C HIS A 3 25.71 -8.91 -22.17
N SER A 4 25.07 -7.87 -22.71
CA SER A 4 24.72 -6.70 -21.93
C SER A 4 23.75 -7.18 -20.85
N GLU A 5 24.21 -7.25 -19.61
CA GLU A 5 23.31 -7.19 -18.46
C GLU A 5 22.61 -5.84 -18.58
N ASP A 6 21.34 -5.85 -18.96
CA ASP A 6 20.46 -4.69 -18.81
C ASP A 6 20.49 -4.32 -17.34
N SER A 7 21.29 -3.31 -17.00
CA SER A 7 21.28 -2.71 -15.68
C SER A 7 19.88 -2.17 -15.46
N ALA A 8 19.09 -2.89 -14.65
CA ALA A 8 17.75 -2.48 -14.28
C ALA A 8 17.75 -1.01 -13.84
N PRO A 9 16.74 -0.22 -14.25
CA PRO A 9 16.75 1.22 -14.03
C PRO A 9 16.83 1.51 -12.53
N THR A 10 17.73 2.41 -12.14
CA THR A 10 17.95 2.81 -10.74
C THR A 10 16.80 3.63 -10.16
N SER A 11 15.81 3.99 -10.97
CA SER A 11 14.62 4.73 -10.59
C SER A 11 13.46 4.40 -11.53
N PRO A 12 12.20 4.51 -11.07
CA PRO A 12 11.06 4.31 -11.93
C PRO A 12 11.02 5.40 -13.01
N VAL A 13 10.54 5.05 -14.20
CA VAL A 13 10.43 5.96 -15.33
C VAL A 13 8.96 6.21 -15.60
N LEU A 14 8.52 7.45 -15.37
CA LEU A 14 7.19 7.89 -15.77
C LEU A 14 7.25 8.42 -17.19
N GLY A 15 6.50 7.78 -18.08
CA GLY A 15 6.38 8.19 -19.48
C GLY A 15 5.79 9.59 -19.60
N ARG A 16 6.16 10.27 -20.68
CA ARG A 16 5.59 11.57 -21.06
C ARG A 16 5.10 11.51 -22.50
N ASP A 17 3.94 12.09 -22.75
CA ASP A 17 3.40 12.20 -24.10
C ASP A 17 4.17 13.24 -24.94
N GLN A 18 3.80 13.38 -26.21
CA GLN A 18 4.40 14.33 -27.15
C GLN A 18 4.25 15.81 -26.74
N TYR A 19 3.38 16.11 -25.76
CA TYR A 19 3.15 17.45 -25.22
C TYR A 19 3.83 17.66 -23.86
N GLY A 20 4.52 16.64 -23.33
CA GLY A 20 5.17 16.65 -22.03
C GLY A 20 4.24 16.34 -20.86
N ASN A 21 2.98 15.96 -21.10
CA ASN A 21 2.09 15.50 -20.04
C ASN A 21 2.46 14.08 -19.62
N VAL A 22 1.99 13.68 -18.44
CA VAL A 22 2.13 12.31 -17.94
C VAL A 22 1.45 11.34 -18.89
N ASP A 23 2.19 10.31 -19.30
CA ASP A 23 1.62 9.16 -19.99
C ASP A 23 1.08 8.17 -18.95
N TYR A 24 -0.24 8.16 -18.77
CA TYR A 24 -0.91 7.27 -17.80
C TYR A 24 -0.75 5.79 -18.14
N ASP A 25 -0.44 5.44 -19.39
CA ASP A 25 -0.20 4.06 -19.80
C ASP A 25 1.11 3.52 -19.24
N SER A 26 2.01 4.40 -18.74
CA SER A 26 3.27 4.02 -18.09
C SER A 26 3.18 3.79 -16.57
N LEU A 27 2.01 4.05 -15.97
CA LEU A 27 1.81 3.87 -14.53
C LEU A 27 1.97 2.42 -14.04
N PRO A 28 1.50 1.40 -14.78
CA PRO A 28 1.72 0.01 -14.38
C PRO A 28 3.22 -0.34 -14.24
N GLU A 29 4.07 0.12 -15.15
CA GLU A 29 5.52 -0.10 -15.10
C GLU A 29 6.17 0.60 -13.90
N VAL A 30 5.71 1.81 -13.56
CA VAL A 30 6.15 2.52 -12.35
C VAL A 30 5.77 1.72 -11.10
N ILE A 31 4.52 1.26 -11.00
CA ILE A 31 4.05 0.46 -9.86
C ILE A 31 4.85 -0.85 -9.74
N GLN A 32 5.10 -1.52 -10.86
CA GLN A 32 5.90 -2.74 -10.91
C GLN A 32 7.33 -2.49 -10.43
N TRP A 33 7.95 -1.37 -10.83
CA TRP A 33 9.27 -1.00 -10.35
C TRP A 33 9.29 -0.87 -8.82
N PHE A 34 8.31 -0.20 -8.22
CA PHE A 34 8.23 -0.08 -6.76
C PHE A 34 8.05 -1.45 -6.08
N LEU A 35 7.20 -2.30 -6.64
CA LEU A 35 7.00 -3.67 -6.14
C LEU A 35 8.28 -4.51 -6.18
N ASP A 36 9.19 -4.23 -7.11
CA ASP A 36 10.43 -4.99 -7.29
C ASP A 36 11.63 -4.42 -6.55
N TYR A 37 11.72 -3.09 -6.41
CA TYR A 37 12.93 -2.42 -5.93
C TYR A 37 12.77 -1.58 -4.66
N ASP A 38 11.56 -1.13 -4.30
CA ASP A 38 11.35 -0.42 -3.02
C ASP A 38 10.93 -1.41 -1.94
N GLU A 39 11.82 -1.67 -0.97
CA GLU A 39 11.59 -2.66 0.10
C GLU A 39 10.28 -2.43 0.87
N ARG A 40 9.87 -1.17 1.05
CA ARG A 40 8.66 -0.84 1.81
C ARG A 40 7.38 -1.01 0.98
N VAL A 41 7.47 -1.01 -0.35
CA VAL A 41 6.37 -1.38 -1.24
C VAL A 41 6.36 -2.89 -1.47
N ALA A 42 7.53 -3.50 -1.68
CA ALA A 42 7.71 -4.92 -1.90
C ALA A 42 7.19 -5.79 -0.74
N ILE A 43 7.07 -5.23 0.47
CA ILE A 43 6.44 -5.91 1.62
C ILE A 43 5.02 -6.39 1.32
N VAL A 44 4.30 -5.75 0.39
CA VAL A 44 2.96 -6.18 -0.05
C VAL A 44 2.98 -7.58 -0.67
N LYS A 45 4.11 -7.98 -1.27
CA LYS A 45 4.31 -9.34 -1.81
C LYS A 45 4.64 -10.37 -0.73
N HIS A 46 4.86 -9.94 0.52
CA HIS A 46 5.23 -10.85 1.60
C HIS A 46 4.07 -11.78 1.95
N PRO A 47 4.29 -13.08 2.19
CA PRO A 47 3.21 -14.04 2.47
C PRO A 47 2.29 -13.65 3.63
N ARG A 48 2.82 -12.94 4.64
CA ARG A 48 2.03 -12.41 5.76
C ARG A 48 1.03 -11.32 5.33
N VAL A 49 1.41 -10.46 4.38
CA VAL A 49 0.52 -9.40 3.88
C VAL A 49 -0.53 -10.02 2.96
N GLU A 50 -0.13 -11.01 2.15
CA GLU A 50 -1.08 -11.79 1.36
C GLU A 50 -2.09 -12.54 2.26
N GLU A 51 -1.63 -13.15 3.36
CA GLU A 51 -2.52 -13.77 4.36
C GLU A 51 -3.54 -12.76 4.93
N LEU A 52 -3.10 -11.56 5.31
CA LEU A 52 -3.99 -10.49 5.79
C LEU A 52 -5.00 -10.05 4.74
N PHE A 53 -4.58 -9.94 3.48
CA PHE A 53 -5.47 -9.62 2.37
C PHE A 53 -6.54 -10.69 2.16
N GLN A 54 -6.15 -11.96 2.12
CA GLN A 54 -7.08 -13.08 1.96
C GLN A 54 -8.05 -13.16 3.16
N TRP A 55 -7.55 -12.95 4.37
CA TRP A 55 -8.39 -12.85 5.57
C TRP A 55 -9.41 -11.70 5.45
N LYS A 56 -8.98 -10.52 5.01
CA LYS A 56 -9.88 -9.37 4.84
C LYS A 56 -10.95 -9.64 3.78
N GLN A 57 -10.60 -10.29 2.68
CA GLN A 57 -11.57 -10.70 1.67
C GLN A 57 -12.64 -11.65 2.22
N GLU A 58 -12.23 -12.65 3.00
CA GLU A 58 -13.17 -13.60 3.62
C GLU A 58 -14.06 -12.90 4.66
N GLN A 59 -13.50 -11.96 5.43
CA GLN A 59 -14.24 -11.16 6.39
C GLN A 59 -15.31 -10.29 5.70
N SER A 60 -14.97 -9.61 4.60
CA SER A 60 -15.94 -8.84 3.80
C SER A 60 -17.01 -9.74 3.18
N ARG A 61 -16.61 -10.90 2.63
CA ARG A 61 -17.55 -11.91 2.08
C ARG A 61 -18.55 -12.37 3.13
N SER A 62 -18.08 -12.65 4.34
CA SER A 62 -18.91 -13.07 5.47
C SER A 62 -19.84 -11.96 5.96
N ALA A 63 -19.46 -10.69 5.80
CA ALA A 63 -20.28 -9.53 6.12
C ALA A 63 -21.30 -9.16 5.03
N GLY A 64 -21.27 -9.83 3.87
CA GLY A 64 -22.11 -9.49 2.72
C GLY A 64 -21.67 -8.21 2.01
N GLU A 65 -20.42 -7.77 2.22
CA GLU A 65 -19.81 -6.64 1.52
C GLU A 65 -19.28 -7.09 0.15
N ASP A 66 -19.18 -6.14 -0.78
CA ASP A 66 -18.52 -6.39 -2.05
C ASP A 66 -17.04 -6.73 -1.81
N VAL A 67 -16.64 -7.91 -2.27
CA VAL A 67 -15.25 -8.35 -2.21
C VAL A 67 -14.53 -7.82 -3.44
N PHE A 68 -13.27 -7.43 -3.25
CA PHE A 68 -12.40 -7.10 -4.38
C PHE A 68 -12.30 -8.28 -5.35
N ASN A 69 -12.45 -8.05 -6.65
CA ASN A 69 -12.27 -9.08 -7.68
C ASN A 69 -10.78 -9.42 -7.93
N PHE A 70 -9.91 -9.20 -6.94
CA PHE A 70 -8.46 -9.31 -7.06
C PHE A 70 -7.97 -10.52 -6.30
N ASN A 71 -7.04 -11.26 -6.92
CA ASN A 71 -6.55 -12.50 -6.34
C ASN A 71 -5.37 -12.29 -5.40
N ARG A 72 -4.68 -11.14 -5.50
CA ARG A 72 -3.44 -10.87 -4.77
C ARG A 72 -3.42 -9.47 -4.16
N ALA A 73 -2.65 -9.30 -3.09
CA ALA A 73 -2.48 -8.01 -2.43
C ALA A 73 -1.84 -6.95 -3.36
N GLU A 74 -0.94 -7.39 -4.25
CA GLU A 74 -0.29 -6.53 -5.25
C GLU A 74 -1.29 -5.92 -6.25
N ASP A 75 -2.28 -6.71 -6.69
CA ASP A 75 -3.33 -6.24 -7.60
C ASP A 75 -4.18 -5.16 -6.93
N ARG A 76 -4.51 -5.38 -5.64
CA ARG A 76 -5.24 -4.39 -4.83
C ARG A 76 -4.44 -3.11 -4.66
N LEU A 77 -3.13 -3.19 -4.44
CA LEU A 77 -2.26 -2.02 -4.37
C LEU A 77 -2.27 -1.25 -5.70
N ALA A 78 -2.01 -1.94 -6.82
CA ALA A 78 -1.91 -1.32 -8.14
C ALA A 78 -3.18 -0.55 -8.51
N ILE A 79 -4.34 -1.18 -8.29
CA ILE A 79 -5.63 -0.55 -8.58
C ILE A 79 -5.94 0.58 -7.62
N GLY A 80 -5.56 0.46 -6.33
CA GLY A 80 -5.66 1.55 -5.37
C GLY A 80 -4.91 2.79 -5.83
N ILE A 81 -3.68 2.63 -6.32
CA ILE A 81 -2.86 3.72 -6.86
C ILE A 81 -3.51 4.34 -8.09
N LEU A 82 -3.93 3.53 -9.07
CA LEU A 82 -4.58 4.01 -10.30
C LEU A 82 -5.88 4.77 -9.99
N GLN A 83 -6.71 4.23 -9.09
CA GLN A 83 -7.95 4.87 -8.65
C GLN A 83 -7.67 6.17 -7.87
N SER A 84 -6.61 6.21 -7.06
CA SER A 84 -6.22 7.41 -6.33
C SER A 84 -5.89 8.56 -7.29
N ILE A 85 -5.16 8.27 -8.36
CA ILE A 85 -4.81 9.28 -9.37
C ILE A 85 -6.05 9.69 -10.18
N ALA A 86 -6.85 8.72 -10.61
CA ALA A 86 -8.02 8.98 -11.46
C ALA A 86 -9.11 9.81 -10.74
N HIS A 87 -9.31 9.58 -9.44
CA HIS A 87 -10.33 10.30 -8.64
C HIS A 87 -9.82 11.60 -8.00
N ASN A 88 -8.51 11.85 -8.01
CA ASN A 88 -7.91 13.07 -7.47
C ASN A 88 -7.08 13.77 -8.56
N PRO A 89 -7.73 14.31 -9.62
CA PRO A 89 -7.05 14.82 -10.81
C PRO A 89 -6.25 16.10 -10.57
N THR A 90 -6.52 16.85 -9.50
CA THR A 90 -5.80 18.09 -9.18
C THR A 90 -4.81 17.92 -8.04
N GLU A 91 -3.82 18.82 -8.00
CA GLU A 91 -2.79 18.79 -6.94
C GLU A 91 -3.37 18.86 -5.52
N PRO A 92 -4.32 19.77 -5.20
CA PRO A 92 -4.89 19.83 -3.84
C PRO A 92 -5.69 18.59 -3.48
N GLU A 93 -6.38 17.97 -4.45
CA GLU A 93 -7.15 16.74 -4.22
C GLU A 93 -6.20 15.56 -3.94
N LEU A 94 -5.15 15.39 -4.75
CA LEU A 94 -4.18 14.31 -4.55
C LEU A 94 -3.41 14.51 -3.24
N HIS A 95 -3.07 15.76 -2.91
CA HIS A 95 -2.46 16.09 -1.62
C HIS A 95 -3.37 15.72 -0.44
N ALA A 96 -4.64 16.12 -0.49
CA ALA A 96 -5.62 15.80 0.54
C ALA A 96 -5.78 14.28 0.71
N TRP A 97 -5.82 13.55 -0.41
CA TRP A 97 -5.90 12.09 -0.41
C TRP A 97 -4.67 11.43 0.22
N ILE A 98 -3.45 11.81 -0.19
CA ILE A 98 -2.21 11.28 0.41
C ILE A 98 -2.16 11.60 1.91
N SER A 99 -2.62 12.79 2.31
CA SER A 99 -2.72 13.18 3.73
C SER A 99 -3.71 12.30 4.51
N GLN A 100 -4.84 11.92 3.93
CA GLN A 100 -5.78 10.96 4.55
C GLN A 100 -5.17 9.57 4.71
N LEU A 101 -4.42 9.08 3.70
CA LEU A 101 -3.71 7.80 3.78
C LEU A 101 -2.64 7.82 4.89
N LEU A 102 -1.89 8.92 5.02
CA LEU A 102 -0.91 9.10 6.09
C LEU A 102 -1.56 9.10 7.48
N ASN A 103 -2.67 9.80 7.65
CA ASN A 103 -3.40 9.80 8.92
C ASN A 103 -3.94 8.41 9.27
N THR A 104 -4.43 7.68 8.26
CA THR A 104 -4.90 6.28 8.42
C THR A 104 -3.74 5.36 8.83
N LEU A 105 -2.59 5.51 8.17
CA LEU A 105 -1.37 4.77 8.50
C LEU A 105 -0.93 5.04 9.94
N GLU A 106 -0.87 6.31 10.37
CA GLU A 106 -0.48 6.66 11.73
C GLU A 106 -1.41 6.05 12.79
N GLN A 107 -2.73 6.11 12.55
CA GLN A 107 -3.72 5.53 13.45
C GLN A 107 -3.62 4.00 13.51
N ALA A 108 -3.46 3.34 12.37
CA ALA A 108 -3.29 1.91 12.26
C ALA A 108 -2.02 1.45 12.99
N SER A 109 -0.86 2.04 12.69
CA SER A 109 0.42 1.71 13.34
C SER A 109 0.35 1.90 14.86
N LYS A 110 -0.24 3.00 15.34
CA LYS A 110 -0.40 3.26 16.78
C LYS A 110 -1.28 2.20 17.45
N THR A 111 -2.39 1.83 16.81
CA THR A 111 -3.32 0.83 17.36
C THR A 111 -2.70 -0.58 17.34
N THR A 112 -2.04 -0.94 16.25
CA THR A 112 -1.26 -2.17 16.11
C THR A 112 -0.21 -2.28 17.21
N GLU A 113 0.60 -1.24 17.44
CA GLU A 113 1.63 -1.23 18.48
C GLU A 113 1.04 -1.42 19.89
N GLN A 114 -0.05 -0.71 20.19
CA GLN A 114 -0.74 -0.82 21.47
C GLN A 114 -1.29 -2.22 21.73
N ILE A 115 -1.94 -2.84 20.74
CA ILE A 115 -2.50 -4.19 20.84
C ILE A 115 -1.37 -5.23 20.94
N THR A 116 -0.34 -5.09 20.11
CA THR A 116 0.85 -5.97 20.13
C THR A 116 1.47 -6.00 21.51
N THR A 117 1.63 -4.83 22.13
CA THR A 117 2.18 -4.70 23.49
C THR A 117 1.24 -5.28 24.53
N SER A 118 -0.06 -4.95 24.46
CA SER A 118 -1.06 -5.37 25.46
C SER A 118 -1.23 -6.89 25.52
N TYR A 119 -1.14 -7.56 24.37
CA TYR A 119 -1.32 -9.01 24.24
C TYR A 119 0.00 -9.77 24.04
N GLN A 120 1.14 -9.09 24.12
CA GLN A 120 2.49 -9.67 23.96
C GLN A 120 2.62 -10.50 22.66
N LEU A 121 2.10 -9.93 21.56
CA LEU A 121 2.11 -10.59 20.26
C LEU A 121 3.53 -10.56 19.67
N ASN A 122 3.96 -11.66 19.08
CA ASN A 122 5.26 -11.80 18.44
C ASN A 122 5.15 -11.69 16.92
N ILE A 123 4.60 -10.56 16.44
CA ILE A 123 4.27 -10.38 15.02
C ILE A 123 5.52 -10.45 14.13
N SER A 124 6.65 -9.91 14.59
CA SER A 124 7.90 -9.89 13.82
C SER A 124 8.41 -11.31 13.50
N ASN A 125 8.26 -12.25 14.44
CA ASN A 125 8.75 -13.62 14.27
C ASN A 125 7.64 -14.64 13.94
N ALA A 126 6.37 -14.30 14.11
CA ALA A 126 5.25 -15.21 13.86
C ALA A 126 5.16 -15.58 12.38
N GLN A 127 4.98 -16.86 12.04
CA GLN A 127 4.80 -17.26 10.64
C GLN A 127 3.48 -16.76 10.05
N SER A 128 2.47 -16.55 10.89
CA SER A 128 1.13 -16.10 10.53
C SER A 128 0.65 -15.02 11.50
N VAL A 129 0.22 -13.88 10.97
CA VAL A 129 -0.31 -12.77 11.78
C VAL A 129 -1.73 -13.12 12.24
N VAL A 130 -2.50 -13.78 11.37
CA VAL A 130 -3.86 -14.23 11.67
C VAL A 130 -3.87 -15.25 12.81
N ALA A 131 -2.97 -16.24 12.78
CA ALA A 131 -2.85 -17.22 13.85
C ALA A 131 -2.39 -16.57 15.17
N GLU A 132 -1.40 -15.68 15.12
CA GLU A 132 -0.90 -14.97 16.31
C GLU A 132 -1.99 -14.09 16.96
N SER A 133 -2.86 -13.48 16.14
CA SER A 133 -3.99 -12.67 16.60
C SER A 133 -5.00 -13.44 17.46
N THR A 134 -5.00 -14.78 17.42
CA THR A 134 -5.91 -15.62 18.23
C THR A 134 -5.67 -15.46 19.74
N LYS A 135 -4.51 -14.93 20.15
CA LYS A 135 -4.21 -14.54 21.53
C LYS A 135 -5.09 -13.39 22.03
N ILE A 136 -5.68 -12.61 21.13
CA ILE A 136 -6.64 -11.55 21.44
C ILE A 136 -8.01 -12.22 21.68
N PRO A 137 -8.54 -12.24 22.93
CA PRO A 137 -9.75 -13.02 23.24
C PRO A 137 -11.03 -12.44 22.63
N ALA A 138 -11.12 -11.11 22.55
CA ALA A 138 -12.29 -10.43 22.04
C ALA A 138 -12.28 -10.38 20.51
N THR A 139 -13.27 -11.04 19.87
CA THR A 139 -13.37 -11.13 18.40
C THR A 139 -13.29 -9.77 17.72
N ARG A 140 -14.06 -8.78 18.18
CA ARG A 140 -14.07 -7.43 17.60
C ARG A 140 -12.70 -6.74 17.67
N THR A 141 -11.99 -6.91 18.79
CA THR A 141 -10.64 -6.35 18.97
C THR A 141 -9.65 -7.03 18.04
N ARG A 142 -9.76 -8.36 17.88
CA ARG A 142 -8.93 -9.14 16.96
C ARG A 142 -9.15 -8.74 15.50
N GLU A 143 -10.41 -8.57 15.10
CA GLU A 143 -10.76 -8.12 13.75
C GLU A 143 -10.22 -6.71 13.49
N GLY A 144 -10.40 -5.77 14.44
CA GLY A 144 -9.83 -4.42 14.33
C GLY A 144 -8.31 -4.45 14.16
N PHE A 145 -7.61 -5.23 14.98
CA PHE A 145 -6.17 -5.42 14.88
C PHE A 145 -5.71 -5.96 13.51
N LEU A 146 -6.40 -6.96 12.97
CA LEU A 146 -6.06 -7.51 11.65
C LEU A 146 -6.34 -6.51 10.52
N ILE A 147 -7.40 -5.70 10.64
CA ILE A 147 -7.65 -4.58 9.72
C ILE A 147 -6.51 -3.56 9.81
N ASP A 148 -6.08 -3.18 11.01
CA ASP A 148 -5.00 -2.21 11.19
C ASP A 148 -3.67 -2.72 10.62
N CYS A 149 -3.33 -4.00 10.82
CA CYS A 149 -2.15 -4.62 10.21
C CYS A 149 -2.20 -4.60 8.67
N TRP A 150 -3.39 -4.84 8.09
CA TRP A 150 -3.59 -4.74 6.65
C TRP A 150 -3.44 -3.29 6.15
N LEU A 151 -4.09 -2.34 6.82
CA LEU A 151 -4.01 -0.91 6.47
C LEU A 151 -2.59 -0.38 6.59
N GLU A 152 -1.85 -0.75 7.63
CA GLU A 152 -0.47 -0.35 7.83
C GLU A 152 0.42 -0.79 6.65
N SER A 153 0.25 -2.03 6.19
CA SER A 153 0.99 -2.57 5.04
C SER A 153 0.59 -1.89 3.73
N LEU A 154 -0.71 -1.75 3.49
CA LEU A 154 -1.26 -1.18 2.25
C LEU A 154 -0.97 0.32 2.13
N CYS A 155 -1.27 1.11 3.17
CA CYS A 155 -1.08 2.56 3.14
C CYS A 155 0.40 2.93 3.09
N THR A 156 1.29 2.14 3.72
CA THR A 156 2.75 2.34 3.56
C THR A 156 3.16 2.25 2.09
N ALA A 157 2.65 1.24 1.37
CA ALA A 157 2.94 1.06 -0.03
C ALA A 157 2.31 2.16 -0.91
N GLU A 158 1.01 2.44 -0.73
CA GLU A 158 0.28 3.45 -1.50
C GLU A 158 0.90 4.84 -1.34
N VAL A 159 1.20 5.28 -0.11
CA VAL A 159 1.80 6.60 0.13
C VAL A 159 3.18 6.74 -0.50
N ARG A 160 3.99 5.68 -0.54
CA ARG A 160 5.32 5.74 -1.18
C ARG A 160 5.22 5.93 -2.68
N VAL A 161 4.36 5.16 -3.34
CA VAL A 161 4.18 5.30 -4.80
C VAL A 161 3.50 6.61 -5.13
N LEU A 162 2.42 6.97 -4.42
CA LEU A 162 1.69 8.22 -4.65
C LEU A 162 2.52 9.46 -4.33
N GLY A 163 3.37 9.43 -3.29
CA GLY A 163 4.28 10.52 -2.97
C GLY A 163 5.32 10.75 -4.06
N TRP A 164 5.83 9.68 -4.68
CA TRP A 164 6.72 9.78 -5.83
C TRP A 164 5.99 10.33 -7.07
N LEU A 165 4.81 9.78 -7.38
CA LEU A 165 3.98 10.25 -8.49
C LEU A 165 3.58 11.72 -8.32
N TYR A 166 3.27 12.16 -7.10
CA TYR A 166 3.00 13.55 -6.77
C TYR A 166 4.18 14.45 -7.17
N GLN A 167 5.40 14.05 -6.81
CA GLN A 167 6.61 14.77 -7.20
C GLN A 167 6.77 14.85 -8.72
N GLU A 168 6.52 13.75 -9.42
CA GLU A 168 6.60 13.72 -10.88
C GLU A 168 5.52 14.54 -11.57
N PHE A 169 4.31 14.61 -11.01
CA PHE A 169 3.21 15.37 -11.60
C PHE A 169 3.38 16.87 -11.41
N TYR A 170 3.90 17.31 -10.25
CA TYR A 170 3.89 18.72 -9.86
C TYR A 170 5.28 19.34 -9.67
N GLY A 171 6.34 18.57 -9.87
CA GLY A 171 7.73 19.03 -9.80
C GLY A 171 8.20 19.39 -8.38
N ARG A 172 7.44 19.02 -7.34
CA ARG A 172 7.77 19.26 -5.93
C ARG A 172 7.40 18.05 -5.07
N PRO A 173 8.24 17.68 -4.08
CA PRO A 173 7.92 16.56 -3.20
C PRO A 173 6.66 16.83 -2.39
N PHE A 174 5.92 15.76 -2.09
CA PHE A 174 4.81 15.83 -1.15
C PHE A 174 5.31 16.19 0.25
N HIS A 175 4.63 17.13 0.92
CA HIS A 175 4.81 17.43 2.34
C HIS A 175 3.44 17.57 3.01
N PRO A 176 3.20 16.93 4.17
CA PRO A 176 1.91 16.98 4.86
C PRO A 176 1.46 18.41 5.22
N GLU A 177 2.43 19.30 5.50
CA GLU A 177 2.19 20.69 5.92
C GLU A 177 2.09 21.68 4.75
N ASN A 178 2.40 21.25 3.52
CA ASN A 178 2.33 22.13 2.36
C ASN A 178 0.88 22.19 1.87
N PHE A 179 0.06 23.11 2.39
CA PHE A 179 -1.01 23.84 1.67
C PHE A 179 -1.59 24.95 2.56
#